data_AF-A0A955MM23-F1
#
_entry.id   AF-A0A955MM23-F1
#
_cell.length_a   1.000
_cell.length_b   1.000
_cell.length_c   1.000
_cell.angle_alpha   90.00
_cell.angle_beta   90.00
_cell.angle_gamma   90.00
#
_symmetry.space_group_name_H-M   'P 1'
#
loop_
_entity.id
_entity.type
_entity.pdbx_description
1 polymer ?
#
loop_
_entity_poly.entity_id
_entity_poly.type
_entity_poly.pdbx_seq_one_letter_code
_entity_poly.pdbx_strand_id
1 'polypeptide(L)' 'MGRAYLDSCILIYLIEGAPRIRESVRELMKTKMEEGFEFCFSDLTRLEARVGPLKSKDGRLLDDFFSVLP' A
#
# COMPACT_ATOMS: atom_id res chain seq x y z
N MET A 1 -3.44 1.98 -21.43
CA MET A 1 -4.26 1.59 -20.26
C MET A 1 -3.85 0.21 -19.82
N GLY A 2 -3.49 0.03 -18.54
CA GLY A 2 -2.95 -1.22 -18.01
C GLY A 2 -3.19 -1.37 -16.51
N ARG A 3 -2.91 -2.54 -15.97
CA ARG A 3 -2.98 -2.80 -14.52
C ARG A 3 -1.59 -2.89 -13.93
N ALA A 4 -1.40 -2.25 -12.78
CA ALA A 4 -0.17 -2.32 -12.01
C ALA A 4 -0.44 -3.07 -10.71
N TYR A 5 0.21 -4.22 -10.54
CA TYR A 5 0.11 -4.99 -9.30
C TYR A 5 1.01 -4.36 -8.23
N LEU A 6 0.44 -4.10 -7.05
CA LEU A 6 1.18 -3.61 -5.88
C LEU A 6 1.48 -4.79 -4.97
N ASP A 7 2.77 -4.97 -4.66
CA ASP A 7 3.22 -5.94 -3.67
C ASP A 7 3.09 -5.40 -2.24
N SER A 8 3.10 -6.29 -1.24
CA SER A 8 2.90 -5.94 0.18
C SER A 8 3.94 -4.95 0.70
N CYS A 9 5.19 -5.03 0.22
CA CYS A 9 6.25 -4.11 0.61
C CYS A 9 5.94 -2.64 0.27
N ILE A 10 5.35 -2.37 -0.90
CA ILE A 10 4.99 -1.01 -1.32
C ILE A 10 3.88 -0.45 -0.44
N LEU A 11 2.88 -1.29 -0.11
CA LEU A 11 1.77 -0.91 0.77
C LEU A 11 2.29 -0.57 2.19
N ILE A 12 3.19 -1.40 2.72
CA ILE A 12 3.83 -1.18 4.02
C ILE A 12 4.57 0.15 4.02
N TYR A 13 5.41 0.44 3.02
CA TYR A 13 6.15 1.71 2.99
C TYR A 13 5.27 2.94 2.83
N LEU A 14 4.16 2.82 2.10
CA LEU A 14 3.18 3.90 1.93
C LEU A 14 2.50 4.28 3.26
N ILE A 15 2.22 3.28 4.10
CA ILE A 15 1.44 3.43 5.33
C ILE A 15 2.35 3.67 6.54
N GLU A 16 3.32 2.79 6.78
CA GLU A 16 4.28 2.87 7.91
C GLU A 16 5.35 3.95 7.70
N GLY A 17 5.45 4.48 6.47
CA GLY A 17 5.99 5.81 6.25
C GLY A 17 7.50 5.91 6.26
N ALA A 18 8.21 5.01 5.56
CA ALA A 18 9.60 5.25 5.18
C ALA A 18 9.68 6.58 4.39
N PRO A 19 10.09 7.72 4.99
CA PRO A 19 9.72 9.04 4.46
C PRO A 19 10.30 9.30 3.07
N ARG A 20 11.51 8.78 2.84
CA ARG A 20 12.23 8.86 1.56
C ARG A 20 11.57 8.07 0.42
N ILE A 21 10.84 7.01 0.76
CA ILE A 21 10.17 6.13 -0.22
C ILE A 21 8.73 6.59 -0.45
N ARG A 22 8.07 7.11 0.59
CA ARG A 22 6.65 7.47 0.52
C ARG A 22 6.35 8.55 -0.53
N GLU A 23 7.15 9.60 -0.61
CA GLU A 23 6.92 10.71 -1.55
C GLU A 23 7.11 10.26 -3.00
N SER A 24 8.22 9.58 -3.29
CA SER A 24 8.51 9.08 -4.64
C SER A 24 7.51 8.03 -5.12
N VAL A 25 7.04 7.15 -4.23
CA VAL A 25 5.98 6.18 -4.56
C VAL A 25 4.65 6.89 -4.80
N ARG A 26 4.27 7.89 -3.98
CA ARG A 26 3.04 8.67 -4.20
C ARG A 26 3.05 9.42 -5.52
N GLU A 27 4.17 10.07 -5.85
CA GLU A 27 4.33 10.77 -7.13
C GLU A 27 4.24 9.80 -8.31
N LEU A 28 4.95 8.67 -8.25
CA LEU A 28 4.88 7.64 -9.28
C LEU A 28 3.45 7.11 -9.43
N MET A 29 2.76 6.84 -8.32
CA MET A 29 1.39 6.34 -8.36
C MET A 29 0.44 7.35 -9.01
N LYS A 30 0.57 8.63 -8.64
CA LYS A 30 -0.22 9.71 -9.25
C LYS A 30 0.01 9.80 -10.75
N THR A 31 1.27 9.83 -11.19
CA THR A 31 1.61 9.87 -12.62
C THR A 31 1.03 8.68 -13.37
N LYS A 32 1.11 7.46 -12.80
CA LYS A 32 0.55 6.27 -13.44
C LYS A 32 -0.97 6.27 -13.50
N MET A 33 -1.65 6.82 -12.50
CA MET A 33 -3.10 7.04 -12.57
C MET A 33 -3.46 8.03 -13.68
N GLU A 34 -2.70 9.12 -13.84
CA GLU A 34 -2.89 10.09 -14.93
C GLU A 34 -2.63 9.46 -16.32
N GLU A 35 -1.72 8.50 -16.41
CA GLU A 35 -1.49 7.67 -17.60
C GLU A 35 -2.58 6.59 -17.83
N GLY A 36 -3.57 6.49 -16.93
CA GLY A 36 -4.67 5.53 -17.01
C GLY A 36 -4.32 4.11 -16.55
N PHE A 37 -3.41 3.96 -15.59
CA PHE A 37 -3.21 2.69 -14.90
C PHE A 37 -4.18 2.51 -13.73
N GLU A 38 -4.66 1.28 -13.57
CA GLU A 38 -5.40 0.83 -12.38
C GLU A 38 -4.47 0.04 -11.47
N PHE A 39 -4.43 0.39 -10.17
CA PHE A 39 -3.66 -0.37 -9.20
C PHE A 39 -4.47 -1.54 -8.67
N CYS A 40 -3.84 -2.72 -8.61
CA CYS A 40 -4.46 -3.95 -8.15
C CYS A 40 -3.58 -4.63 -7.12
N PHE A 41 -4.18 -5.41 -6.23
CA PHE A 41 -3.50 -6.21 -5.23
C PHE A 41 -4.36 -7.44 -4.91
N SER A 42 -3.73 -8.52 -4.45
CA SER A 42 -4.44 -9.74 -4.06
C SER A 42 -4.83 -9.74 -2.58
N ASP A 43 -5.76 -10.63 -2.21
CA ASP A 43 -6.10 -10.89 -0.80
C ASP A 43 -4.89 -11.39 0.02
N LEU A 44 -3.96 -12.10 -0.62
CA LEU A 44 -2.72 -12.52 0.00
C LEU A 44 -1.85 -11.32 0.36
N THR A 45 -1.67 -10.39 -0.59
CA THR A 45 -0.95 -9.13 -0.32
C THR A 45 -1.62 -8.30 0.78
N ARG A 46 -2.97 -8.25 0.82
CA ARG A 46 -3.68 -7.62 1.94
C ARG A 46 -3.31 -8.30 3.27
N LEU A 47 -3.32 -9.63 3.31
CA LEU A 47 -2.99 -10.39 4.53
C LEU A 47 -1.55 -10.09 4.99
N GLU A 48 -0.58 -10.21 4.08
CA GLU A 48 0.84 -9.96 4.36
C GLU A 48 1.08 -8.58 4.97
N ALA A 49 0.49 -7.53 4.39
CA ALA A 49 0.62 -6.15 4.86
C ALA A 49 0.12 -5.97 6.30
N ARG A 50 -0.84 -6.77 6.75
CA ARG A 50 -1.45 -6.69 8.10
C ARG A 50 -0.75 -7.57 9.14
N VAL A 51 0.16 -8.48 8.74
CA VAL A 51 0.82 -9.40 9.68
C VAL A 51 1.63 -8.64 10.73
N GLY A 52 2.38 -7.61 10.32
CA GLY A 52 3.15 -6.76 11.23
C GLY A 52 2.27 -6.11 12.30
N PRO A 53 1.27 -5.29 11.91
CA PRO A 53 0.32 -4.65 12.82
C PRO A 53 -0.41 -5.63 13.76
N LEU A 54 -0.84 -6.79 13.23
CA LEU A 54 -1.51 -7.82 14.03
C LEU A 54 -0.58 -8.41 15.11
N LYS A 55 0.69 -8.65 14.79
CA LYS A 55 1.69 -9.16 15.74
C LYS A 55 2.05 -8.13 16.81
N SER A 56 2.18 -6.86 16.44
CA SER A 56 2.50 -5.78 17.38
C SER A 56 1.29 -5.30 18.19
N LYS A 57 0.07 -5.77 17.86
CA LYS A 57 -1.20 -5.29 18.42
C LYS A 57 -1.38 -3.78 18.22
N ASP A 58 -0.85 -3.25 17.12
CA ASP A 58 -1.01 -1.85 16.76
C ASP A 58 -2.34 -1.68 15.99
N GLY A 59 -3.41 -1.47 16.77
CA GLY A 59 -4.76 -1.30 16.21
C GLY A 59 -4.88 -0.07 15.29
N ARG A 60 -4.14 1.00 15.59
CA ARG A 60 -4.17 2.21 14.77
C ARG A 60 -3.57 1.96 13.39
N LEU A 61 -2.40 1.30 13.36
CA LEU A 61 -1.77 0.95 12.09
C LEU A 61 -2.61 -0.04 11.30
N LEU A 62 -3.26 -0.99 11.97
CA LEU A 62 -4.18 -1.93 11.34
C LEU A 62 -5.38 -1.22 10.69
N ASP A 63 -5.96 -0.21 11.36
CA ASP A 63 -7.04 0.62 10.81
C ASP A 63 -6.56 1.42 9.58
N ASP A 64 -5.34 1.95 9.61
CA ASP A 64 -4.74 2.64 8.45
C ASP A 64 -4.66 1.69 7.24
N PHE A 65 -4.25 0.44 7.42
CA PHE A 65 -4.27 -0.58 6.36
C PHE A 65 -5.68 -0.90 5.85
N PHE A 66 -6.70 -0.96 6.72
CA PHE A 66 -8.08 -1.18 6.28
C PHE A 66 -8.66 0.02 5.51
N SER A 67 -8.23 1.25 5.82
CA SER A 67 -8.69 2.45 5.14
C SER A 67 -8.12 2.61 3.72
N VAL A 68 -6.89 2.14 3.50
CA VAL A 68 -6.17 2.24 2.21
C VAL A 68 -6.45 1.03 1.30
N LEU A 69 -6.82 -0.12 1.87
CA LEU A 69 -7.04 -1.38 1.16
C LEU A 69 -8.49 -1.89 1.34
N PRO A 70 -9.51 -1.14 0.88
CA PRO A 70 -10.92 -1.54 1.00
C PRO A 70 -11.20 -2.83 0.24
#